data_AF-A0A672JZS8-F1
#
_entry.id   AF-A0A672JZS8-F1
#
_cell.length_a   1.000
_cell.length_b   1.000
_cell.length_c   1.000
_cell.angle_alpha   90.00
_cell.angle_beta   90.00
_cell.angle_gamma   90.00
#
_symmetry.space_group_name_H-M   'P 1'
#
loop_
_entity.id
_entity.type
_entity.pdbx_description
1 polymer ?
#
loop_
_entity_poly.entity_id
_entity_poly.type
_entity_poly.pdbx_seq_one_letter_code
_entity_poly.pdbx_strand_id
1 'polypeptide(L)'
;LGFKNSSSFSLSSSSLSCRLLFLIAGTLCDTLLTVEGLSFKAHALILALASKRLKRQLTKQHGPGYCCVIERVSSHTFKQILDYMYSELLEVPKDDLEELLRGAEYLEVESLVEQCQAQLRDPESPTKTDSKVIRHLGVVSMVKEISFFFFF
;
A
#
# COMPACT_ATOMS: atom_id res chain seq x y z
N LEU A 1 36.44 14.92 27.27
CA LEU A 1 35.53 13.82 26.92
C LEU A 1 34.09 14.28 27.17
N GLY A 2 33.34 14.58 26.12
CA GLY A 2 31.96 15.07 26.24
C GLY A 2 31.34 15.39 24.89
N PHE A 3 30.71 14.38 24.30
CA PHE A 3 29.84 14.49 23.12
C PHE A 3 28.59 15.32 23.45
N LYS A 4 28.21 16.25 22.56
CA LYS A 4 26.81 16.55 22.23
C LYS A 4 26.78 17.33 20.91
N ASN A 5 26.69 16.58 19.82
CA ASN A 5 26.41 17.11 18.48
C ASN A 5 24.89 17.25 18.37
N SER A 6 24.37 18.42 18.69
CA SER A 6 22.96 18.77 18.53
C SER A 6 22.78 19.39 17.15
N SER A 7 22.64 18.59 16.10
CA SER A 7 22.19 19.10 14.80
C SER A 7 20.67 19.25 14.81
N SER A 8 20.23 20.35 15.42
CA SER A 8 18.88 20.89 15.29
C SER A 8 18.69 21.31 13.82
N PHE A 9 18.17 20.41 12.97
CA PHE A 9 17.81 20.79 11.61
C PHE A 9 16.53 21.62 11.65
N SER A 10 16.69 22.94 11.63
CA SER A 10 15.60 23.88 11.36
C SER A 10 15.20 23.77 9.89
N LEU A 11 14.24 22.89 9.60
CA LEU A 11 13.62 22.82 8.28
C LEU A 11 12.78 24.08 8.06
N SER A 12 13.23 24.93 7.14
CA SER A 12 12.51 26.15 6.73
C SER A 12 11.17 25.79 6.06
N SER A 13 10.16 26.65 6.23
CA SER A 13 8.80 26.48 5.66
C SER A 13 8.81 26.23 4.15
N SER A 14 9.79 26.79 3.44
CA SER A 14 10.04 26.60 2.00
C SER A 14 10.49 25.17 1.63
N SER A 15 11.08 24.43 2.56
CA SER A 15 11.52 23.04 2.36
C SER A 15 10.37 22.04 2.53
N LEU A 16 9.39 22.38 3.38
CA LEU A 16 8.13 21.63 3.52
C LEU A 16 7.23 21.86 2.31
N SER A 17 7.18 23.08 1.76
CA SER A 17 6.43 23.35 0.52
C SER A 17 7.05 22.65 -0.69
N CYS A 18 8.38 22.56 -0.80
CA CYS A 18 9.03 21.79 -1.87
C CYS A 18 8.83 20.26 -1.72
N ARG A 19 8.83 19.72 -0.49
CA ARG A 19 8.52 18.30 -0.25
C ARG A 19 7.07 17.95 -0.59
N LEU A 20 6.14 18.87 -0.31
CA LEU A 20 4.74 18.73 -0.69
C LEU A 20 4.55 18.94 -2.20
N LEU A 21 5.30 19.84 -2.84
CA LEU A 21 5.28 20.06 -4.29
C LEU A 21 5.81 18.84 -5.06
N PHE A 22 6.83 18.15 -4.52
CA PHE A 22 7.33 16.87 -5.03
C PHE A 22 6.44 15.68 -4.64
N LEU A 23 5.33 15.89 -3.92
CA LEU A 23 4.25 14.90 -3.73
C LEU A 23 3.06 15.17 -4.66
N ILE A 24 2.96 16.40 -5.17
CA ILE A 24 1.78 16.92 -5.87
C ILE A 24 1.82 16.56 -7.37
N ALA A 25 2.93 16.62 -8.10
CA ALA A 25 2.87 16.45 -9.56
C ALA A 25 3.22 15.03 -10.08
N GLY A 26 2.23 14.12 -10.19
CA GLY A 26 2.07 13.08 -11.25
C GLY A 26 3.24 12.22 -11.80
N THR A 27 4.44 12.22 -11.21
CA THR A 27 5.66 11.54 -11.73
C THR A 27 6.43 10.76 -10.64
N LEU A 28 5.80 10.54 -9.49
CA LEU A 28 6.45 10.48 -8.18
C LEU A 28 6.35 9.10 -7.50
N CYS A 29 6.55 8.01 -8.25
CA CYS A 29 6.82 6.72 -7.60
C CYS A 29 8.14 6.85 -6.82
N ASP A 30 8.03 7.14 -5.53
CA ASP A 30 9.16 7.29 -4.61
C ASP A 30 9.59 5.95 -3.99
N THR A 31 8.82 4.89 -4.28
CA THR A 31 9.03 3.55 -3.75
C THR A 31 9.10 2.50 -4.86
N LEU A 32 10.11 1.65 -4.79
CA LEU A 32 10.26 0.44 -5.59
C LEU A 32 10.12 -0.80 -4.68
N LEU A 33 9.15 -1.65 -4.98
CA LEU A 33 8.89 -2.89 -4.26
C LEU A 33 9.35 -4.06 -5.12
N THR A 34 10.22 -4.92 -4.59
CA THR A 34 10.66 -6.14 -5.29
C THR A 34 9.99 -7.36 -4.68
N VAL A 35 9.24 -8.11 -5.49
CA VAL A 35 8.53 -9.32 -5.10
C VAL A 35 8.85 -10.41 -6.10
N GLU A 36 9.47 -11.51 -5.65
CA GLU A 36 9.91 -12.62 -6.54
C GLU A 36 10.74 -12.16 -7.76
N GLY A 37 11.56 -11.11 -7.57
CA GLY A 37 12.37 -10.54 -8.66
C GLY A 37 11.60 -9.59 -9.59
N LEU A 38 10.28 -9.45 -9.44
CA LEU A 38 9.49 -8.45 -10.14
C LEU A 38 9.45 -7.13 -9.38
N SER A 39 9.56 -6.03 -10.13
CA SER A 39 9.59 -4.68 -9.58
C SER A 39 8.24 -3.98 -9.74
N PHE A 40 7.69 -3.49 -8.63
CA PHE A 40 6.44 -2.73 -8.58
C PHE A 40 6.74 -1.31 -8.13
N LYS A 41 6.34 -0.32 -8.93
CA LYS A 41 6.44 1.09 -8.59
C LYS A 41 5.17 1.53 -7.89
N ALA A 42 5.31 2.23 -6.76
CA ALA A 42 4.18 2.69 -5.97
C ALA A 42 4.52 3.96 -5.19
N HIS A 43 3.50 4.55 -4.58
CA HIS A 43 3.62 5.74 -3.73
C HIS A 43 3.75 5.32 -2.26
N ALA A 44 4.81 5.74 -1.58
CA ALA A 44 5.05 5.45 -0.16
C ALA A 44 3.84 5.84 0.70
N LEU A 45 3.18 6.95 0.35
CA LEU A 45 1.99 7.43 1.05
C LEU A 45 0.84 6.41 1.02
N ILE A 46 0.48 5.89 -0.16
CA ILE A 46 -0.60 4.90 -0.32
C ILE A 46 -0.26 3.62 0.45
N LEU A 47 0.97 3.13 0.29
CA LEU A 47 1.44 1.92 0.99
C LEU A 47 1.42 2.10 2.52
N ALA A 48 1.86 3.26 3.01
CA ALA A 48 1.94 3.53 4.45
C ALA A 48 0.57 3.73 5.10
N LEU A 49 -0.43 4.19 4.34
CA LEU A 49 -1.81 4.32 4.82
C LEU A 49 -2.51 2.97 4.85
N ALA A 50 -2.35 2.16 3.80
CA ALA A 50 -3.05 0.89 3.68
C ALA A 50 -2.38 -0.26 4.44
N SER A 51 -1.05 -0.24 4.61
CA SER A 51 -0.28 -1.32 5.24
C SER A 51 0.57 -0.82 6.39
N LYS A 52 0.32 -1.37 7.58
CA LYS A 52 1.13 -1.08 8.78
C LYS A 52 2.56 -1.62 8.64
N ARG A 53 2.73 -2.79 8.02
CA ARG A 53 4.05 -3.37 7.77
C ARG A 53 4.88 -2.52 6.82
N LEU A 54 4.32 -2.16 5.67
CA LEU A 54 5.02 -1.32 4.67
C LEU A 54 5.32 0.06 5.25
N LYS A 55 4.39 0.68 6.00
CA LYS A 55 4.68 1.91 6.75
C LYS A 55 5.94 1.79 7.60
N ARG A 56 6.03 0.75 8.44
CA ARG A 56 7.21 0.53 9.29
C ARG A 56 8.47 0.30 8.47
N GLN A 57 8.38 -0.48 7.39
CA GLN A 57 9.52 -0.78 6.54
C GLN A 57 10.06 0.48 5.84
N LEU A 58 9.16 1.31 5.29
CA LEU A 58 9.51 2.57 4.64
C LEU A 58 10.10 3.59 5.61
N THR A 59 9.50 3.75 6.80
CA THR A 59 10.00 4.70 7.83
C THR A 59 11.35 4.33 8.43
N LYS A 60 11.78 3.06 8.35
CA LYS A 60 13.08 2.59 8.85
C LYS A 60 14.21 2.82 7.84
N GLN A 61 13.90 3.14 6.58
CA GLN A 61 14.94 3.35 5.58
C GLN A 61 15.56 4.74 5.73
N HIS A 62 16.88 4.78 5.74
CA HIS A 62 17.65 6.01 5.71
C HIS A 62 18.41 6.08 4.38
N GLY A 63 17.92 6.86 3.42
CA GLY A 63 18.54 7.02 2.11
C GLY A 63 17.66 7.74 1.08
N PRO A 64 18.21 8.16 -0.07
CA PRO A 64 17.42 8.69 -1.18
C PRO A 64 16.65 7.56 -1.87
N GLY A 65 15.32 7.60 -1.79
CA GLY A 65 14.41 6.63 -2.38
C GLY A 65 14.11 5.42 -1.49
N TYR A 66 12.88 4.91 -1.55
CA TYR A 66 12.46 3.75 -0.78
C TYR A 66 12.56 2.48 -1.65
N CYS A 67 13.28 1.47 -1.17
CA CYS A 67 13.42 0.18 -1.86
C CYS A 67 13.12 -0.94 -0.88
N CYS A 68 12.06 -1.71 -1.12
CA CYS A 68 11.58 -2.72 -0.18
C CYS A 68 11.43 -4.07 -0.89
N VAL A 69 12.01 -5.12 -0.30
CA VAL A 69 11.87 -6.50 -0.77
C VAL A 69 10.78 -7.20 0.03
N ILE A 70 9.91 -7.91 -0.66
CA ILE A 70 8.78 -8.69 -0.12
C ILE A 70 9.00 -10.15 -0.52
N GLU A 71 9.23 -11.01 0.47
CA GLU A 71 9.64 -12.41 0.23
C GLU A 71 8.53 -13.44 0.50
N ARG A 72 7.52 -13.10 1.31
CA ARG A 72 6.49 -14.06 1.76
C ARG A 72 5.17 -13.98 1.02
N VAL A 73 5.14 -13.24 -0.09
CA VAL A 73 3.94 -13.02 -0.90
C VAL A 73 4.34 -13.25 -2.35
N SER A 74 3.54 -14.01 -3.08
CA SER A 74 3.75 -14.18 -4.52
C SER A 74 3.55 -12.86 -5.25
N SER A 75 4.20 -12.69 -6.39
CA SER A 75 4.07 -11.48 -7.20
C SER A 75 2.63 -11.25 -7.69
N HIS A 76 1.89 -12.33 -7.96
CA HIS A 76 0.47 -12.31 -8.29
C HIS A 76 -0.39 -11.77 -7.13
N THR A 77 -0.28 -12.37 -5.94
CA THR A 77 -1.03 -11.92 -4.76
C THR A 77 -0.64 -10.50 -4.37
N PHE A 78 0.64 -10.14 -4.48
CA PHE A 78 1.07 -8.78 -4.20
C PHE A 78 0.42 -7.77 -5.14
N LYS A 79 0.31 -8.09 -6.43
CA LYS A 79 -0.38 -7.25 -7.41
C LYS A 79 -1.85 -7.06 -7.05
N GLN A 80 -2.56 -8.14 -6.67
CA GLN A 80 -3.95 -8.06 -6.21
C GLN A 80 -4.10 -7.14 -4.99
N ILE A 81 -3.22 -7.28 -3.99
CA ILE A 81 -3.22 -6.41 -2.80
C ILE A 81 -2.94 -4.96 -3.18
N LEU A 82 -1.96 -4.71 -4.05
CA LEU A 82 -1.62 -3.37 -4.51
C LEU A 82 -2.81 -2.74 -5.25
N ASP A 83 -3.45 -3.48 -6.14
CA ASP A 83 -4.62 -2.99 -6.87
C ASP A 83 -5.77 -2.69 -5.92
N TYR A 84 -5.99 -3.50 -4.88
CA TYR A 84 -6.93 -3.19 -3.81
C TYR A 84 -6.57 -1.91 -3.04
N MET A 85 -5.28 -1.65 -2.75
CA MET A 85 -4.86 -0.40 -2.08
C MET A 85 -5.20 0.85 -2.89
N TYR A 86 -5.16 0.77 -4.22
CA TYR A 86 -5.44 1.90 -5.12
C TYR A 86 -6.91 2.05 -5.49
N SER A 87 -7.62 0.93 -5.68
CA SER A 87 -8.99 0.92 -6.19
C SER A 87 -10.04 0.70 -5.10
N GLU A 88 -9.67 0.12 -3.96
CA GLU A 88 -10.58 -0.39 -2.90
C GLU A 88 -11.62 -1.41 -3.39
N LEU A 89 -11.46 -1.90 -4.61
CA LEU A 89 -12.31 -2.88 -5.26
C LEU A 89 -11.42 -3.96 -5.88
N LEU A 90 -11.64 -5.21 -5.49
CA LEU A 90 -10.86 -6.30 -6.03
C LEU A 90 -11.77 -7.50 -6.32
N GLU A 91 -11.69 -8.02 -7.53
CA GLU A 91 -12.33 -9.28 -7.90
C GLU A 91 -11.29 -10.39 -7.83
N VAL A 92 -11.58 -11.41 -7.02
CA VAL A 92 -10.61 -12.46 -6.69
C VAL A 92 -11.25 -13.82 -6.94
N PRO A 93 -10.59 -14.71 -7.70
CA PRO A 93 -11.01 -16.10 -7.82
C PRO A 93 -11.11 -16.76 -6.44
N LYS A 94 -12.04 -17.69 -6.25
CA LYS A 94 -12.18 -18.41 -4.97
C LYS A 94 -10.89 -19.12 -4.57
N ASP A 95 -10.17 -19.67 -5.54
CA ASP A 95 -8.94 -20.44 -5.34
C ASP A 95 -7.80 -19.56 -4.80
N ASP A 96 -7.79 -18.27 -5.16
CA ASP A 96 -6.76 -17.32 -4.75
C ASP A 96 -7.06 -16.65 -3.40
N LEU A 97 -8.29 -16.77 -2.89
CA LEU A 97 -8.75 -16.02 -1.73
C LEU A 97 -7.97 -16.35 -0.45
N GLU A 98 -7.57 -17.61 -0.27
CA GLU A 98 -6.75 -18.01 0.88
C GLU A 98 -5.32 -17.46 0.77
N GLU A 99 -4.74 -17.47 -0.43
CA GLU A 99 -3.41 -16.90 -0.66
C GLU A 99 -3.44 -15.39 -0.46
N LEU A 100 -4.48 -14.73 -0.95
CA LEU A 100 -4.73 -13.31 -0.75
C LEU A 100 -4.86 -12.96 0.74
N LEU A 101 -5.60 -13.75 1.52
CA LEU A 101 -5.70 -13.56 2.96
C LEU A 101 -4.33 -13.64 3.62
N ARG A 102 -3.54 -14.69 3.34
CA ARG A 102 -2.19 -14.85 3.89
C ARG A 102 -1.28 -13.67 3.52
N GLY A 103 -1.35 -13.19 2.29
CA GLY A 103 -0.61 -12.02 1.81
C GLY A 103 -1.04 -10.73 2.52
N ALA A 104 -2.36 -10.54 2.69
CA ALA A 104 -2.93 -9.37 3.36
C ALA A 104 -2.57 -9.34 4.86
N GLU A 105 -2.58 -10.50 5.54
CA GLU A 105 -2.12 -10.64 6.92
C GLU A 105 -0.63 -10.35 7.05
N TYR A 106 0.19 -10.91 6.15
CA TYR A 106 1.63 -10.65 6.14
C TYR A 106 1.94 -9.17 5.94
N LEU A 107 1.23 -8.49 5.03
CA LEU A 107 1.37 -7.05 4.80
C LEU A 107 0.62 -6.19 5.81
N GLU A 108 -0.15 -6.77 6.74
CA GLU A 108 -0.97 -6.06 7.72
C GLU A 108 -1.92 -5.03 7.07
N VAL A 109 -2.66 -5.48 6.05
CA VAL A 109 -3.71 -4.71 5.37
C VAL A 109 -5.06 -5.10 5.98
N GLU A 110 -5.38 -4.52 7.14
CA GLU A 110 -6.49 -4.95 7.99
C GLU A 110 -7.84 -4.99 7.26
N SER A 111 -8.13 -3.97 6.45
CA SER A 111 -9.39 -3.89 5.70
C SER A 111 -9.56 -5.01 4.67
N LEU A 112 -8.46 -5.52 4.11
CA LEU A 112 -8.48 -6.63 3.17
C LEU A 112 -8.60 -7.97 3.91
N VAL A 113 -7.91 -8.10 5.05
CA VAL A 113 -7.99 -9.28 5.93
C VAL A 113 -9.43 -9.51 6.38
N GLU A 114 -10.09 -8.49 6.91
CA GLU A 114 -11.47 -8.58 7.39
C GLU A 114 -12.43 -9.06 6.30
N GLN A 115 -12.28 -8.55 5.08
CA GLN A 115 -13.12 -8.91 3.95
C GLN A 115 -12.84 -10.31 3.42
N CYS A 116 -11.57 -10.70 3.31
CA CYS A 116 -11.22 -12.07 2.91
C CYS A 116 -11.77 -13.08 3.92
N GLN A 117 -11.64 -12.80 5.22
CA GLN A 117 -12.20 -13.65 6.27
C GLN A 117 -13.74 -13.70 6.24
N ALA A 118 -14.42 -12.57 5.98
CA ALA A 118 -15.87 -12.55 5.83
C ALA A 118 -16.32 -13.43 4.66
N GLN A 119 -15.64 -13.34 3.52
CA GLN A 119 -15.94 -14.16 2.35
C GLN A 119 -15.62 -15.65 2.54
N LEU A 120 -14.63 -16.00 3.35
CA LEU A 120 -14.32 -17.39 3.68
C LEU A 120 -15.33 -18.00 4.66
N ARG A 121 -15.90 -17.19 5.57
CA ARG A 121 -16.95 -17.63 6.51
C ARG A 121 -18.31 -17.85 5.82
N ASP A 122 -18.64 -17.07 4.80
CA ASP A 122 -19.90 -17.18 4.04
C ASP A 122 -19.63 -17.41 2.54
N PRO A 123 -19.41 -18.66 2.10
CA PRO A 123 -19.20 -18.98 0.69
C PRO A 123 -20.48 -18.91 -0.18
N GLU A 124 -21.66 -18.73 0.44
CA GLU A 124 -23.01 -18.89 -0.16
C GLU A 124 -23.71 -17.56 -0.55
N SER A 125 -22.99 -16.46 -0.79
CA SER A 125 -23.63 -15.31 -1.46
C SER A 125 -23.96 -15.66 -2.92
N PRO A 126 -25.20 -15.45 -3.42
CA PRO A 126 -25.62 -15.91 -4.73
C PRO A 126 -25.05 -15.03 -5.85
N THR A 127 -23.81 -15.27 -6.23
CA THR A 127 -23.25 -14.82 -7.51
C THR A 127 -22.68 -16.02 -8.23
N LYS A 128 -23.37 -16.47 -9.28
CA LYS A 128 -22.88 -17.44 -10.26
C LYS A 128 -21.70 -16.85 -11.03
N THR A 129 -20.53 -16.86 -10.41
CA THR A 129 -19.24 -16.55 -11.02
C THR A 129 -18.17 -17.08 -10.07
N ASP A 130 -17.12 -17.72 -10.59
CA ASP A 130 -16.02 -18.31 -9.80
C ASP A 130 -15.15 -17.27 -9.06
N SER A 131 -15.55 -16.00 -9.09
CA SER A 131 -14.87 -14.83 -8.53
C SER A 131 -15.74 -14.14 -7.47
N LYS A 132 -15.13 -13.73 -6.34
CA LYS A 132 -15.77 -12.92 -5.29
C LYS A 132 -15.29 -11.48 -5.36
N VAL A 133 -16.18 -10.55 -5.02
CA VAL A 133 -15.92 -9.09 -5.07
C VAL A 133 -15.67 -8.54 -3.67
N ILE A 134 -14.49 -7.97 -3.44
CA ILE A 134 -14.05 -7.29 -2.20
C ILE A 134 -14.24 -5.78 -2.39
N ARG A 135 -14.90 -5.09 -1.44
CA ARG A 135 -15.17 -3.65 -1.44
C ARG A 135 -14.94 -3.03 -0.05
N HIS A 136 -14.03 -2.06 0.04
CA HIS A 136 -13.88 -1.29 1.27
C HIS A 136 -14.94 -0.18 1.37
N LEU A 137 -15.77 -0.21 2.43
CA LEU A 137 -16.63 0.91 2.80
C LEU A 137 -15.93 1.79 3.85
N GLY A 138 -15.18 2.79 3.41
CA GLY A 138 -14.82 3.93 4.26
C GLY A 138 -13.35 4.31 4.32
N VAL A 139 -13.10 5.60 4.55
CA VAL A 139 -11.84 6.34 4.80
C VAL A 139 -10.78 6.50 3.69
N VAL A 140 -10.54 5.56 2.77
CA VAL A 140 -9.48 5.75 1.75
C VAL A 140 -9.92 6.64 0.56
N SER A 141 -11.23 6.85 0.37
CA SER A 141 -11.79 7.83 -0.59
C SER A 141 -11.21 9.25 -0.49
N MET A 142 -10.80 9.73 0.69
CA MET A 142 -10.23 11.08 0.80
C MET A 142 -8.82 11.19 0.21
N VAL A 143 -8.07 10.09 0.14
CA VAL A 143 -6.73 10.07 -0.49
C VAL A 143 -6.86 9.91 -2.00
N LYS A 144 -7.95 9.27 -2.47
CA LYS A 144 -8.30 9.17 -3.90
C LYS A 144 -8.61 10.52 -4.50
N GLU A 145 -9.34 11.40 -3.82
CA GLU A 145 -9.59 12.78 -4.31
C GLU A 145 -8.27 13.54 -4.56
N ILE A 146 -7.25 13.32 -3.74
CA ILE A 146 -5.93 13.93 -3.93
C ILE A 146 -5.20 13.33 -5.13
N SER A 147 -5.37 12.03 -5.42
CA SER A 147 -4.75 11.38 -6.58
C SER A 147 -5.54 11.56 -7.89
N PHE A 148 -6.85 11.82 -7.82
CA PHE A 148 -7.74 12.00 -8.98
C PHE A 148 -7.64 13.42 -9.57
N PHE A 149 -7.31 14.42 -8.74
CA PHE A 149 -7.03 15.79 -9.20
C PHE A 149 -5.75 15.93 -10.05
N PHE A 150 -4.95 14.87 -10.23
CA PHE A 150 -3.76 14.86 -11.08
C PHE A 150 -3.92 14.11 -12.41
N PHE A 151 -5.16 13.75 -12.79
CA PHE A 151 -5.46 13.16 -14.10
C PHE A 151 -6.13 14.12 -15.10
N PHE A 152 -6.07 15.43 -14.86
CA PHE A 152 -6.38 16.48 -15.85
C PHE A 152 -5.25 17.52 -15.94
#